data_AF-A0A7K4F6B4-F1
#
_entry.id   AF-A0A7K4F6B4-F1
#
_cell.length_a   1.000
_cell.length_b   1.000
_cell.length_c   1.000
_cell.angle_alpha   90.00
_cell.angle_beta   90.00
_cell.angle_gamma   90.00
#
_symmetry.space_group_name_H-M   'P 1'
#
loop_
_entity.id
_entity.type
_entity.pdbx_description
1 polymer ?
#
loop_
_entity_poly.entity_id
_entity_poly.type
_entity_poly.pdbx_seq_one_letter_code
_entity_poly.pdbx_strand_id
1 'polypeptide(L)'
;MQETDIQFLENSFKKYYFDHFNKIKVPERTSEREFGYQKFNSGMTRHITISNDKELHLMLMNNIPSDVYCSNGYYTFPNLPMNEKDWKEADLIFDIDAKDLNLSCRNNHTITICTNCKKISNSLSQCTECNSSKLEKKSLPCKNCINASKKEVEKLIDVLTNDLAISQENIQVYFSGNEGFHVYAYDLIFQKLGPRERSDLTDYILFKGIIPETFGIRKFKSDKKSFPNFNEKGWRGRFSTYIFGSKSKRPKILTEIFANGYSFFQKTLDDAAENIGVKIDPNVTVDIHRIFRLPGSINSKSG
;
A
#
# COMPACT_ATOMS: atom_id res chain seq x y z
N MET A 1 21.07 -14.09 -11.62
CA MET A 1 20.71 -15.52 -11.41
C MET A 1 21.44 -16.37 -12.44
N GLN A 2 21.74 -17.64 -12.15
CA GLN A 2 22.40 -18.52 -13.13
C GLN A 2 21.44 -18.84 -14.29
N GLU A 3 21.98 -19.12 -15.47
CA GLU A 3 21.18 -19.35 -16.69
C GLU A 3 20.23 -20.54 -16.57
N THR A 4 20.68 -21.63 -15.94
CA THR A 4 19.86 -22.82 -15.70
C THR A 4 18.64 -22.54 -14.82
N ASP A 5 18.80 -21.70 -13.80
CA ASP A 5 17.72 -21.32 -12.88
C ASP A 5 16.69 -20.45 -13.61
N ILE A 6 17.17 -19.53 -14.46
CA ILE A 6 16.31 -18.67 -15.28
C ILE A 6 15.48 -19.53 -16.23
N GLN A 7 16.11 -20.46 -16.94
CA GLN A 7 15.40 -21.34 -17.87
C GLN A 7 14.32 -22.15 -17.15
N PHE A 8 14.60 -22.65 -15.95
CA PHE A 8 13.62 -23.34 -15.12
C PHE A 8 12.45 -22.43 -14.70
N LEU A 9 12.76 -21.22 -14.23
CA LEU A 9 11.74 -20.24 -13.82
C LEU A 9 10.91 -19.78 -15.00
N GLU A 10 11.51 -19.45 -16.15
CA GLU A 10 10.80 -19.07 -17.36
C GLU A 10 9.86 -20.19 -17.83
N ASN A 11 10.30 -21.45 -17.82
CA ASN A 11 9.44 -22.57 -18.14
C ASN A 11 8.26 -22.70 -17.16
N SER A 12 8.50 -22.47 -15.87
CA SER A 12 7.46 -22.50 -14.82
C SER A 12 6.46 -21.35 -14.97
N PHE A 13 6.95 -20.14 -15.24
CA PHE A 13 6.12 -18.94 -15.43
C PHE A 13 5.32 -19.04 -16.72
N LYS A 14 5.93 -19.52 -17.81
CA LYS A 14 5.24 -19.80 -19.08
C LYS A 14 4.10 -20.78 -18.86
N LYS A 15 4.34 -21.87 -18.10
CA LYS A 15 3.29 -22.83 -17.74
C LYS A 15 2.17 -22.18 -16.95
N TYR A 16 2.46 -21.38 -15.93
CA TYR A 16 1.43 -20.66 -15.17
C TYR A 16 0.60 -19.74 -16.08
N TYR A 17 1.24 -18.92 -16.90
CA TYR A 17 0.54 -18.00 -17.80
C TYR A 17 -0.31 -18.73 -18.85
N PHE A 18 0.07 -19.95 -19.21
CA PHE A 18 -0.72 -20.83 -20.08
C PHE A 18 -1.90 -21.46 -19.33
N ASP A 19 -1.67 -22.08 -18.16
CA ASP A 19 -2.69 -22.82 -17.40
C ASP A 19 -3.69 -21.90 -16.68
N HIS A 20 -3.31 -20.65 -16.40
CA HIS A 20 -4.08 -19.71 -15.60
C HIS A 20 -4.43 -18.41 -16.32
N PHE A 21 -4.38 -18.39 -17.65
CA PHE A 21 -4.71 -17.18 -18.44
C PHE A 21 -6.07 -16.57 -18.08
N ASN A 22 -7.06 -17.39 -17.71
CA ASN A 22 -8.38 -16.91 -17.30
C ASN A 22 -8.39 -16.08 -16.00
N LYS A 23 -7.35 -16.20 -15.16
CA LYS A 23 -7.20 -15.43 -13.92
C LYS A 23 -6.55 -14.05 -14.14
N ILE A 24 -5.96 -13.83 -15.32
CA ILE A 24 -5.20 -12.62 -15.63
C ILE A 24 -5.99 -11.86 -16.68
N LYS A 25 -6.68 -10.81 -16.23
CA LYS A 25 -7.59 -10.04 -17.04
C LYS A 25 -7.07 -8.63 -17.23
N VAL A 26 -7.36 -8.05 -18.38
CA VAL A 26 -7.15 -6.62 -18.55
C VAL A 26 -8.12 -5.85 -17.64
N PRO A 27 -7.71 -4.73 -17.04
CA PRO A 27 -8.61 -3.85 -16.30
C PRO A 27 -9.55 -3.11 -17.25
N GLU A 28 -10.56 -2.45 -16.68
CA GLU A 28 -11.44 -1.57 -17.46
C GLU A 28 -10.65 -0.46 -18.16
N ARG A 29 -11.14 -0.11 -19.37
CA ARG A 29 -10.53 0.88 -20.28
C ARG A 29 -9.05 0.61 -20.52
N THR A 30 -8.68 -0.67 -20.68
CA THR A 30 -7.31 -1.14 -20.91
C THR A 30 -6.57 -0.40 -22.04
N SER A 31 -7.27 -0.01 -23.11
CA SER A 31 -6.69 0.73 -24.24
C SER A 31 -6.22 2.14 -23.88
N GLU A 32 -6.65 2.67 -22.74
CA GLU A 32 -6.25 3.98 -22.22
C GLU A 32 -5.14 3.85 -21.17
N ARG A 33 -4.62 2.64 -20.92
CA ARG A 33 -3.62 2.40 -19.88
C ARG A 33 -2.29 1.99 -20.46
N GLU A 34 -1.23 2.36 -19.75
CA GLU A 34 0.10 1.87 -20.01
C GLU A 34 0.29 0.50 -19.34
N PHE A 35 0.82 -0.45 -20.11
CA PHE A 35 1.36 -1.70 -19.60
C PHE A 35 2.88 -1.69 -19.60
N GLY A 36 3.43 -2.47 -18.69
CA GLY A 36 4.85 -2.75 -18.64
C GLY A 36 5.11 -4.13 -18.05
N TYR A 37 6.29 -4.68 -18.33
CA TYR A 37 6.71 -5.95 -17.76
C TYR A 37 8.23 -5.99 -17.56
N GLN A 38 8.68 -6.94 -16.75
CA GLN A 38 10.09 -7.28 -16.58
C GLN A 38 10.31 -8.75 -16.95
N LYS A 39 11.51 -9.09 -17.43
CA LYS A 39 12.00 -10.47 -17.48
C LYS A 39 13.12 -10.65 -16.45
N PHE A 40 13.43 -11.89 -16.10
CA PHE A 40 14.55 -12.19 -15.22
C PHE A 40 15.86 -11.59 -15.77
N ASN A 41 16.67 -11.00 -14.87
CA ASN A 41 17.92 -10.31 -15.21
C ASN A 41 17.81 -9.16 -16.25
N SER A 42 16.61 -8.60 -16.49
CA SER A 42 16.40 -7.52 -17.45
C SER A 42 15.78 -6.27 -16.81
N GLY A 43 15.82 -5.15 -17.53
CA GLY A 43 15.11 -3.93 -17.14
C GLY A 43 13.62 -4.00 -17.43
N MET A 44 12.91 -2.93 -17.06
CA MET A 44 11.48 -2.81 -17.34
C MET A 44 11.22 -2.39 -18.78
N THR A 45 10.40 -3.16 -19.49
CA THR A 45 9.81 -2.77 -20.78
C THR A 45 8.49 -2.04 -20.49
N ARG A 46 8.30 -0.86 -21.09
CA ARG A 46 7.21 0.09 -20.81
C ARG A 46 6.56 0.60 -22.09
N HIS A 47 5.57 1.49 -21.96
CA HIS A 47 4.87 2.13 -23.07
C HIS A 47 4.13 1.15 -23.99
N ILE A 48 3.63 0.06 -23.41
CA ILE A 48 2.86 -0.96 -24.13
C ILE A 48 1.38 -0.61 -23.99
N THR A 49 0.62 -0.73 -25.09
CA THR A 49 -0.84 -0.66 -25.07
C THR A 49 -1.40 -2.05 -25.32
N ILE A 50 -2.41 -2.42 -24.54
CA ILE A 50 -3.09 -3.71 -24.66
C ILE A 50 -4.59 -3.43 -24.73
N SER A 51 -5.23 -3.89 -25.79
CA SER A 51 -6.62 -3.56 -26.10
C SER A 51 -7.61 -4.58 -25.51
N ASN A 52 -7.17 -5.80 -25.22
CA ASN A 52 -8.03 -6.89 -24.75
C ASN A 52 -7.22 -8.06 -24.15
N ASP A 53 -7.93 -9.02 -23.55
CA ASP A 53 -7.35 -10.23 -22.96
C ASP A 53 -6.52 -11.07 -23.94
N LYS A 54 -6.84 -11.09 -25.24
CA LYS A 54 -6.09 -11.90 -26.23
C LYS A 54 -4.71 -11.30 -26.47
N GLU A 55 -4.63 -9.99 -26.59
CA GLU A 55 -3.34 -9.26 -26.70
C GLU A 55 -2.52 -9.40 -25.43
N LEU A 56 -3.16 -9.33 -24.24
CA LEU A 56 -2.49 -9.59 -22.98
C LEU A 56 -1.89 -10.99 -22.96
N HIS A 57 -2.69 -12.01 -23.31
CA HIS A 57 -2.23 -13.39 -23.32
C HIS A 57 -1.07 -13.60 -24.30
N LEU A 58 -1.14 -13.00 -25.50
CA LEU A 58 -0.06 -13.03 -26.48
C LEU A 58 1.22 -12.39 -25.92
N MET A 59 1.12 -11.24 -25.25
CA MET A 59 2.24 -10.58 -24.60
C MET A 59 2.88 -11.49 -23.54
N LEU A 60 2.09 -12.15 -22.69
CA LEU A 60 2.57 -13.06 -21.66
C LEU A 60 3.29 -14.27 -22.26
N MET A 61 2.74 -14.87 -23.31
CA MET A 61 3.31 -16.06 -23.97
C MET A 61 4.59 -15.78 -24.74
N ASN A 62 4.67 -14.62 -25.41
CA ASN A 62 5.84 -14.25 -26.20
C ASN A 62 7.00 -13.76 -25.33
N ASN A 63 6.70 -13.13 -24.19
CA ASN A 63 7.72 -12.46 -23.39
C ASN A 63 8.08 -13.19 -22.10
N ILE A 64 7.19 -14.04 -21.58
CA ILE A 64 7.37 -14.82 -20.35
C ILE A 64 7.84 -13.91 -19.19
N PRO A 65 7.05 -12.89 -18.84
CA PRO A 65 7.50 -11.86 -17.91
C PRO A 65 7.60 -12.39 -16.48
N SER A 66 8.64 -12.00 -15.77
CA SER A 66 8.81 -12.23 -14.34
C SER A 66 7.83 -11.39 -13.51
N ASP A 67 7.46 -10.21 -14.02
CA ASP A 67 6.52 -9.29 -13.40
C ASP A 67 5.75 -8.52 -14.47
N VAL A 68 4.46 -8.29 -14.22
CA VAL A 68 3.56 -7.59 -15.14
C VAL A 68 2.87 -6.46 -14.40
N TYR A 69 2.74 -5.33 -15.07
CA TYR A 69 2.21 -4.12 -14.48
C TYR A 69 1.28 -3.37 -15.43
N CYS A 70 0.38 -2.60 -14.85
CA CYS A 70 -0.54 -1.71 -15.54
C CYS A 70 -0.62 -0.37 -14.77
N SER A 71 -0.78 0.73 -15.49
CA SER A 71 -0.90 2.05 -14.87
C SER A 71 -2.22 2.21 -14.13
N ASN A 72 -2.20 2.89 -12.98
CA ASN A 72 -3.44 3.42 -12.40
C ASN A 72 -4.00 4.58 -13.24
N GLY A 73 -3.13 5.35 -13.90
CA GLY A 73 -3.48 6.43 -14.80
C GLY A 73 -4.10 5.96 -16.11
N TYR A 74 -5.03 6.78 -16.63
CA TYR A 74 -5.64 6.70 -17.94
C TYR A 74 -5.10 7.85 -18.81
N TYR A 75 -4.87 7.55 -20.09
CA TYR A 75 -4.18 8.41 -21.03
C TYR A 75 -4.88 8.37 -22.39
N THR A 76 -4.78 9.45 -23.15
CA THR A 76 -5.18 9.45 -24.57
C THR A 76 -4.17 8.68 -25.41
N PHE A 77 -2.87 8.77 -25.08
CA PHE A 77 -1.77 8.14 -25.82
C PHE A 77 -0.84 7.35 -24.88
N PRO A 78 -1.27 6.19 -24.34
CA PRO A 78 -0.53 5.46 -23.29
C PRO A 78 0.85 4.96 -23.69
N ASN A 79 1.11 4.82 -24.99
CA ASN A 79 2.39 4.37 -25.57
C ASN A 79 3.41 5.50 -25.80
N LEU A 80 3.09 6.77 -25.55
CA LEU A 80 4.02 7.89 -25.72
C LEU A 80 4.85 8.17 -24.44
N PRO A 81 5.89 9.01 -24.51
CA PRO A 81 6.56 9.54 -23.32
C PRO A 81 5.61 10.34 -22.41
N MET A 82 5.92 10.46 -21.12
CA MET A 82 4.98 10.96 -20.09
C MET A 82 4.36 12.33 -20.40
N ASN A 83 5.16 13.27 -20.89
CA ASN A 83 4.75 14.62 -21.29
C ASN A 83 3.76 14.64 -22.47
N GLU A 84 3.72 13.56 -23.26
CA GLU A 84 2.91 13.43 -24.47
C GLU A 84 1.72 12.48 -24.31
N LYS A 85 1.60 11.79 -23.16
CA LYS A 85 0.53 10.81 -22.94
C LYS A 85 -0.86 11.41 -22.88
N ASP A 86 -0.97 12.68 -22.53
CA ASP A 86 -2.23 13.38 -22.26
C ASP A 86 -3.06 12.64 -21.20
N TRP A 87 -2.73 12.92 -19.93
CA TRP A 87 -3.36 12.28 -18.77
C TRP A 87 -4.82 12.73 -18.61
N LYS A 88 -5.70 11.75 -18.34
CA LYS A 88 -7.13 11.99 -18.16
C LYS A 88 -7.54 11.96 -16.69
N GLU A 89 -7.26 10.84 -16.03
CA GLU A 89 -7.58 10.56 -14.63
C GLU A 89 -6.74 9.36 -14.15
N ALA A 90 -6.86 8.96 -12.89
CA ALA A 90 -6.15 7.78 -12.38
C ALA A 90 -6.93 7.07 -11.29
N ASP A 91 -6.91 5.74 -11.24
CA ASP A 91 -7.49 5.00 -10.12
C ASP A 91 -6.86 5.41 -8.78
N LEU A 92 -7.69 5.39 -7.73
CA LEU A 92 -7.21 5.50 -6.37
C LEU A 92 -6.72 4.11 -5.93
N ILE A 93 -5.42 4.02 -5.68
CA ILE A 93 -4.75 2.77 -5.33
C ILE A 93 -4.01 2.91 -4.01
N PHE A 94 -3.90 1.80 -3.28
CA PHE A 94 -3.19 1.72 -2.01
C PHE A 94 -2.33 0.47 -1.98
N ASP A 95 -1.17 0.58 -1.34
CA ASP A 95 -0.26 -0.53 -1.09
C ASP A 95 -0.05 -0.69 0.42
N ILE A 96 -0.26 -1.91 0.91
CA ILE A 96 -0.15 -2.29 2.32
C ILE A 96 0.85 -3.44 2.40
N ASP A 97 2.07 -3.14 2.83
CA ASP A 97 3.14 -4.13 2.97
C ASP A 97 3.42 -4.46 4.44
N ALA A 98 3.58 -5.74 4.75
CA ALA A 98 3.89 -6.19 6.12
C ALA A 98 5.23 -5.64 6.65
N LYS A 99 6.13 -5.22 5.75
CA LYS A 99 7.43 -4.64 6.12
C LYS A 99 7.29 -3.31 6.85
N ASP A 100 6.19 -2.58 6.62
CA ASP A 100 5.94 -1.25 7.18
C ASP A 100 5.17 -1.31 8.51
N LEU A 101 4.82 -2.52 8.97
CA LEU A 101 4.04 -2.76 10.19
C LEU A 101 4.91 -3.01 11.43
N ASN A 102 6.24 -2.93 11.33
CA ASN A 102 7.18 -3.09 12.44
C ASN A 102 6.95 -4.36 13.30
N LEU A 103 6.52 -5.46 12.66
CA LEU A 103 6.14 -6.68 13.38
C LEU A 103 7.37 -7.39 13.96
N SER A 104 7.28 -7.78 15.23
CA SER A 104 8.37 -8.50 15.93
C SER A 104 8.75 -9.83 15.28
N CYS A 105 7.79 -10.51 14.62
CA CYS A 105 8.05 -11.78 13.93
C CYS A 105 9.03 -11.63 12.76
N ARG A 106 9.18 -10.43 12.19
CA ARG A 106 10.06 -10.14 11.04
C ARG A 106 11.50 -10.57 11.29
N ASN A 107 11.98 -10.41 12.52
CA ASN A 107 13.34 -10.78 12.91
C ASN A 107 13.65 -12.27 12.70
N ASN A 108 12.62 -13.13 12.70
CA ASN A 108 12.77 -14.58 12.59
C ASN A 108 12.74 -15.09 11.14
N HIS A 109 12.30 -14.26 10.21
CA HIS A 109 12.10 -14.64 8.81
C HIS A 109 12.59 -13.54 7.85
N THR A 110 13.55 -12.75 8.29
CA THR A 110 14.27 -11.76 7.49
C THR A 110 15.76 -12.06 7.57
N ILE A 111 16.37 -12.24 6.41
CA ILE A 111 17.82 -12.37 6.27
C ILE A 111 18.38 -11.10 5.64
N THR A 112 19.62 -10.80 5.99
CA THR A 112 20.39 -9.70 5.42
C THR A 112 21.52 -10.26 4.58
N ILE A 113 21.66 -9.77 3.35
CA ILE A 113 22.67 -10.18 2.38
C ILE A 113 23.57 -8.98 2.11
N CYS A 114 24.87 -9.10 2.36
CA CYS A 114 25.81 -8.06 1.97
C CYS A 114 25.93 -7.99 0.45
N THR A 115 25.69 -6.83 -0.15
CA THR A 115 25.77 -6.72 -1.62
C THR A 115 27.20 -6.81 -2.13
N ASN A 116 28.20 -6.51 -1.29
CA ASN A 116 29.63 -6.53 -1.61
C ASN A 116 30.22 -7.96 -1.58
N CYS A 117 30.22 -8.63 -0.42
CA CYS A 117 30.82 -9.96 -0.26
C CYS A 117 29.82 -11.12 -0.27
N LYS A 118 28.52 -10.85 -0.44
CA LYS A 118 27.42 -11.85 -0.43
C LYS A 118 27.23 -12.61 0.88
N LYS A 119 27.91 -12.22 1.95
CA LYS A 119 27.71 -12.80 3.29
C LYS A 119 26.26 -12.63 3.74
N ILE A 120 25.69 -13.72 4.26
CA ILE A 120 24.34 -13.76 4.82
C ILE A 120 24.43 -13.66 6.34
N SER A 121 23.60 -12.82 6.95
CA SER A 121 23.50 -12.67 8.39
C SER A 121 22.08 -12.33 8.85
N ASN A 122 21.83 -12.46 10.15
CA ASN A 122 20.56 -12.06 10.75
C ASN A 122 20.68 -10.63 11.30
N SER A 123 20.00 -9.69 10.64
CA SER A 123 19.68 -8.34 11.15
C SER A 123 20.84 -7.55 11.78
N LEU A 124 21.90 -7.27 11.01
CA LEU A 124 23.00 -6.37 11.40
C LEU A 124 22.97 -5.06 10.60
N SER A 125 23.49 -3.98 11.20
CA SER A 125 23.64 -2.67 10.54
C SER A 125 24.85 -2.60 9.60
N GLN A 126 25.83 -3.50 9.77
CA GLN A 126 27.03 -3.62 8.92
C GLN A 126 27.39 -5.10 8.70
N CYS A 127 28.04 -5.38 7.58
CA CYS A 127 28.56 -6.71 7.29
C CYS A 127 29.76 -7.02 8.19
N THR A 128 29.73 -8.14 8.91
CA THR A 128 30.82 -8.59 9.80
C THR A 128 32.10 -9.00 9.09
N GLU A 129 32.03 -9.24 7.78
CA GLU A 129 33.15 -9.76 6.99
C GLU A 129 33.90 -8.66 6.24
N CYS A 130 33.18 -7.68 5.69
CA CYS A 130 33.80 -6.59 4.91
C CYS A 130 33.48 -5.18 5.43
N ASN A 131 32.82 -5.05 6.58
CA ASN A 131 32.37 -3.79 7.19
C ASN A 131 31.49 -2.91 6.28
N SER A 132 30.99 -3.45 5.17
CA SER A 132 30.12 -2.72 4.26
C SER A 132 28.75 -2.45 4.90
N SER A 133 28.25 -1.24 4.73
CA SER A 133 26.88 -0.84 5.04
C SER A 133 25.88 -1.14 3.91
N LYS A 134 26.35 -1.62 2.75
CA LYS A 134 25.49 -1.97 1.61
C LYS A 134 24.89 -3.36 1.83
N LEU A 135 23.71 -3.36 2.43
CA LEU A 135 22.99 -4.57 2.86
C LEU A 135 21.62 -4.62 2.19
N GLU A 136 21.28 -5.78 1.62
CA GLU A 136 19.97 -6.08 1.07
C GLU A 136 19.21 -6.99 2.05
N LYS A 137 17.98 -6.62 2.40
CA LYS A 137 17.12 -7.46 3.24
C LYS A 137 16.19 -8.28 2.35
N LYS A 138 16.10 -9.58 2.62
CA LYS A 138 15.11 -10.49 2.04
C LYS A 138 14.28 -11.07 3.16
N SER A 139 12.96 -11.07 3.01
CA SER A 139 12.07 -11.68 3.97
C SER A 139 11.00 -12.49 3.27
N LEU A 140 10.59 -13.57 3.94
CA LEU A 140 9.42 -14.34 3.57
C LEU A 140 8.35 -14.07 4.62
N PRO A 141 7.18 -13.57 4.23
CA PRO A 141 6.12 -13.24 5.18
C PRO A 141 5.57 -14.51 5.84
N CYS A 142 5.43 -14.48 7.16
CA CYS A 142 4.75 -15.54 7.89
C CYS A 142 3.24 -15.25 8.02
N LYS A 143 2.48 -16.18 8.61
CA LYS A 143 1.04 -16.01 8.86
C LYS A 143 0.72 -14.73 9.66
N ASN A 144 1.57 -14.35 10.61
CA ASN A 144 1.37 -13.13 11.40
C ASN A 144 1.50 -11.87 10.53
N CYS A 145 2.45 -11.83 9.60
CA CYS A 145 2.59 -10.74 8.63
C CYS A 145 1.32 -10.57 7.79
N ILE A 146 0.86 -11.66 7.17
CA ILE A 146 -0.32 -11.63 6.31
C ILE A 146 -1.57 -11.22 7.10
N ASN A 147 -1.75 -11.75 8.32
CA ASN A 147 -2.87 -11.40 9.17
C ASN A 147 -2.82 -9.93 9.63
N ALA A 148 -1.64 -9.39 9.91
CA ALA A 148 -1.49 -7.98 10.26
C ALA A 148 -1.83 -7.08 9.06
N SER A 149 -1.32 -7.37 7.87
CA SER A 149 -1.66 -6.60 6.66
C SER A 149 -3.15 -6.68 6.32
N LYS A 150 -3.81 -7.83 6.56
CA LYS A 150 -5.28 -7.94 6.41
C LYS A 150 -6.04 -7.01 7.35
N LYS A 151 -5.60 -6.85 8.61
CA LYS A 151 -6.22 -5.89 9.53
C LYS A 151 -6.08 -4.46 9.04
N GLU A 152 -4.96 -4.10 8.42
CA GLU A 152 -4.78 -2.78 7.81
C GLU A 152 -5.67 -2.60 6.58
N VAL A 153 -5.87 -3.64 5.76
CA VAL A 153 -6.85 -3.62 4.67
C VAL A 153 -8.27 -3.41 5.22
N GLU A 154 -8.66 -4.09 6.30
CA GLU A 154 -9.97 -3.92 6.94
C GLU A 154 -10.16 -2.48 7.45
N LYS A 155 -9.15 -1.89 8.09
CA LYS A 155 -9.19 -0.48 8.51
C LYS A 155 -9.31 0.46 7.31
N LEU A 156 -8.57 0.19 6.23
CA LEU A 156 -8.65 0.99 5.00
C LEU A 156 -10.07 0.97 4.44
N ILE A 157 -10.64 -0.23 4.27
CA ILE A 157 -12.01 -0.40 3.75
C ILE A 157 -13.01 0.35 4.64
N ASP A 158 -12.87 0.27 5.97
CA ASP A 158 -13.73 1.03 6.89
C ASP A 158 -13.65 2.54 6.64
N VAL A 159 -12.45 3.11 6.44
CA VAL A 159 -12.29 4.53 6.10
C VAL A 159 -12.89 4.86 4.73
N LEU A 160 -12.60 4.07 3.70
CA LEU A 160 -13.09 4.29 2.34
C LEU A 160 -14.64 4.25 2.28
N THR A 161 -15.26 3.33 3.00
CA THR A 161 -16.71 3.14 2.98
C THR A 161 -17.44 4.11 3.91
N ASN A 162 -17.03 4.21 5.18
CA ASN A 162 -17.79 4.96 6.18
C ASN A 162 -17.49 6.46 6.19
N ASP A 163 -16.30 6.87 5.73
CA ASP A 163 -15.90 8.27 5.74
C ASP A 163 -15.95 8.89 4.34
N LEU A 164 -15.49 8.15 3.33
CA LEU A 164 -15.41 8.63 1.95
C LEU A 164 -16.59 8.19 1.07
N ALA A 165 -17.50 7.40 1.62
CA ALA A 165 -18.71 6.93 0.95
C ALA A 165 -18.47 6.18 -0.37
N ILE A 166 -17.32 5.52 -0.51
CA ILE A 166 -17.04 4.63 -1.63
C ILE A 166 -17.76 3.32 -1.39
N SER A 167 -18.61 2.89 -2.32
CA SER A 167 -19.35 1.64 -2.18
C SER A 167 -18.41 0.43 -2.15
N GLN A 168 -18.74 -0.58 -1.34
CA GLN A 168 -17.92 -1.78 -1.14
C GLN A 168 -17.65 -2.54 -2.43
N GLU A 169 -18.62 -2.58 -3.35
CA GLU A 169 -18.51 -3.22 -4.66
C GLU A 169 -17.45 -2.58 -5.57
N ASN A 170 -17.12 -1.31 -5.32
CA ASN A 170 -16.11 -0.57 -6.05
C ASN A 170 -14.71 -0.68 -5.43
N ILE A 171 -14.56 -1.48 -4.36
CA ILE A 171 -13.27 -1.73 -3.70
C ILE A 171 -12.81 -3.15 -4.01
N GLN A 172 -11.66 -3.25 -4.66
CA GLN A 172 -11.04 -4.53 -4.99
C GLN A 172 -9.73 -4.71 -4.24
N VAL A 173 -9.57 -5.86 -3.61
CA VAL A 173 -8.36 -6.21 -2.84
C VAL A 173 -7.66 -7.38 -3.52
N TYR A 174 -6.36 -7.20 -3.75
CA TYR A 174 -5.50 -8.22 -4.33
C TYR A 174 -4.32 -8.48 -3.41
N PHE A 175 -3.92 -9.74 -3.28
CA PHE A 175 -2.61 -10.04 -2.69
C PHE A 175 -1.51 -9.52 -3.63
N SER A 176 -0.50 -8.82 -3.13
CA SER A 176 0.59 -8.23 -3.94
C SER A 176 1.52 -9.28 -4.58
N GLY A 177 1.28 -10.56 -4.24
CA GLY A 177 2.10 -11.70 -4.63
C GLY A 177 3.24 -11.95 -3.67
N ASN A 178 3.59 -11.01 -2.78
CA ASN A 178 4.72 -11.15 -1.87
C ASN A 178 4.34 -10.83 -0.42
N GLU A 179 4.50 -9.59 0.05
CA GLU A 179 4.45 -9.24 1.48
C GLU A 179 3.18 -8.50 1.92
N GLY A 180 2.22 -8.30 1.01
CA GLY A 180 1.20 -7.29 1.22
C GLY A 180 -0.05 -7.42 0.36
N PHE A 181 -0.84 -6.36 0.36
CA PHE A 181 -2.08 -6.25 -0.39
C PHE A 181 -2.12 -4.95 -1.17
N HIS A 182 -2.65 -5.04 -2.37
CA HIS A 182 -3.01 -3.91 -3.22
C HIS A 182 -4.51 -3.70 -3.10
N VAL A 183 -4.92 -2.45 -2.89
CA VAL A 183 -6.34 -2.08 -2.85
C VAL A 183 -6.61 -1.05 -3.95
N TYR A 184 -7.62 -1.32 -4.77
CA TYR A 184 -8.13 -0.41 -5.78
C TYR A 184 -9.50 0.09 -5.33
N ALA A 185 -9.71 1.40 -5.41
CA ALA A 185 -10.99 2.04 -5.14
C ALA A 185 -11.44 2.80 -6.41
N TYR A 186 -12.47 2.28 -7.06
CA TYR A 186 -12.99 2.84 -8.31
C TYR A 186 -14.12 3.83 -8.02
N ASP A 187 -13.80 5.11 -8.08
CA ASP A 187 -14.80 6.17 -7.92
C ASP A 187 -14.42 7.38 -8.78
N LEU A 188 -15.40 7.89 -9.54
CA LEU A 188 -15.20 8.94 -10.55
C LEU A 188 -14.73 10.27 -9.94
N ILE A 189 -15.09 10.55 -8.68
CA ILE A 189 -14.66 11.77 -7.99
C ILE A 189 -13.20 11.62 -7.59
N PHE A 190 -12.86 10.49 -6.95
CA PHE A 190 -11.50 10.23 -6.50
C PHE A 190 -10.50 10.03 -7.65
N GLN A 191 -10.97 9.55 -8.80
CA GLN A 191 -10.12 9.35 -9.98
C GLN A 191 -9.51 10.65 -10.52
N LYS A 192 -10.21 11.77 -10.34
CA LYS A 192 -9.79 13.10 -10.81
C LYS A 192 -8.82 13.82 -9.86
N LEU A 193 -8.58 13.26 -8.67
CA LEU A 193 -7.69 13.89 -7.71
C LEU A 193 -6.24 13.91 -8.22
N GLY A 194 -5.60 15.07 -8.12
CA GLY A 194 -4.19 15.24 -8.39
C GLY A 194 -3.30 14.79 -7.22
N PRO A 195 -1.97 14.88 -7.37
CA PRO A 195 -1.03 14.44 -6.34
C PRO A 195 -1.20 15.18 -5.01
N ARG A 196 -1.56 16.46 -5.04
CA ARG A 196 -1.73 17.27 -3.82
C ARG A 196 -2.95 16.83 -3.02
N GLU A 197 -4.09 16.67 -3.68
CA GLU A 197 -5.32 16.21 -3.04
C GLU A 197 -5.17 14.77 -2.53
N ARG A 198 -4.45 13.91 -3.27
CA ARG A 198 -4.12 12.55 -2.82
C ARG A 198 -3.18 12.54 -1.61
N SER A 199 -2.31 13.54 -1.48
CA SER A 199 -1.47 13.71 -0.29
C SER A 199 -2.32 14.03 0.94
N ASP A 200 -3.25 14.98 0.82
CA ASP A 200 -4.16 15.33 1.91
C ASP A 200 -5.07 14.15 2.29
N LEU A 201 -5.57 13.42 1.29
CA LEU A 201 -6.34 12.19 1.50
C LEU A 201 -5.52 11.12 2.23
N THR A 202 -4.25 10.97 1.86
CA THR A 202 -3.35 10.02 2.51
C THR A 202 -3.09 10.39 3.96
N ASP A 203 -2.86 11.67 4.26
CA ASP A 203 -2.69 12.14 5.64
C ASP A 203 -3.97 11.88 6.46
N TYR A 204 -5.16 12.05 5.87
CA TYR A 204 -6.42 11.66 6.51
C TYR A 204 -6.45 10.15 6.83
N ILE A 205 -6.14 9.28 5.86
CA ILE A 205 -6.15 7.81 6.04
C ILE A 205 -5.14 7.34 7.09
N LEU A 206 -3.97 7.99 7.14
CA LEU A 206 -2.91 7.71 8.13
C LEU A 206 -3.21 8.28 9.53
N PHE A 207 -4.30 9.05 9.68
CA PHE A 207 -4.58 9.84 10.88
C PHE A 207 -3.43 10.79 11.26
N LYS A 208 -2.78 11.39 10.25
CA LYS A 208 -1.59 12.23 10.40
C LYS A 208 -1.93 13.73 10.35
N GLY A 209 -1.10 14.55 11.01
CA GLY A 209 -1.25 16.01 10.99
C GLY A 209 -2.41 16.53 11.84
N ILE A 210 -2.89 15.72 12.77
CA ILE A 210 -4.04 16.03 13.60
C ILE A 210 -3.66 16.99 14.72
N ILE A 211 -4.48 18.02 14.91
CA ILE A 211 -4.29 19.03 15.95
C ILE A 211 -5.33 18.90 17.06
N PRO A 212 -4.95 19.10 18.33
CA PRO A 212 -5.83 19.10 19.51
C PRO A 212 -7.16 19.82 19.34
N GLU A 213 -7.17 20.94 18.61
CA GLU A 213 -8.37 21.76 18.42
C GLU A 213 -9.47 20.99 17.69
N THR A 214 -9.11 20.14 16.73
CA THR A 214 -10.06 19.30 15.98
C THR A 214 -10.71 18.23 16.87
N PHE A 215 -10.17 18.01 18.07
CA PHE A 215 -10.63 17.08 19.10
C PHE A 215 -11.13 17.78 20.38
N GLY A 216 -11.34 19.11 20.32
CA GLY A 216 -11.96 19.88 21.42
C GLY A 216 -10.99 20.39 22.49
N ILE A 217 -9.67 20.25 22.29
CA ILE A 217 -8.65 20.76 23.20
C ILE A 217 -7.98 21.99 22.58
N ARG A 218 -8.09 23.13 23.26
CA ARG A 218 -7.54 24.42 22.79
C ARG A 218 -6.43 24.87 23.73
N LYS A 219 -5.48 25.66 23.24
CA LYS A 219 -4.37 26.18 24.05
C LYS A 219 -4.80 27.00 25.28
N PHE A 220 -5.89 27.76 25.16
CA PHE A 220 -6.31 28.71 26.19
C PHE A 220 -7.60 28.32 26.92
N LYS A 221 -8.59 27.74 26.22
CA LYS A 221 -9.90 27.38 26.80
C LYS A 221 -10.44 26.11 26.16
N SER A 222 -10.18 24.98 26.80
CA SER A 222 -10.71 23.67 26.38
C SER A 222 -12.10 23.44 26.97
N ASP A 223 -13.01 22.90 26.16
CA ASP A 223 -14.35 22.52 26.61
C ASP A 223 -14.50 21.00 26.60
N LYS A 224 -14.70 20.41 27.79
CA LYS A 224 -14.94 18.97 27.95
C LYS A 224 -16.11 18.46 27.11
N LYS A 225 -17.13 19.30 26.85
CA LYS A 225 -18.29 18.93 26.03
C LYS A 225 -17.95 18.76 24.54
N SER A 226 -16.90 19.44 24.07
CA SER A 226 -16.44 19.35 22.68
C SER A 226 -15.55 18.15 22.39
N PHE A 227 -15.20 17.36 23.43
CA PHE A 227 -14.36 16.18 23.29
C PHE A 227 -15.12 15.03 22.61
N PRO A 228 -14.49 14.29 21.67
CA PRO A 228 -15.14 13.22 20.92
C PRO A 228 -15.85 12.18 21.78
N ASN A 229 -16.96 11.64 21.26
CA ASN A 229 -17.74 10.55 21.83
C ASN A 229 -17.68 9.29 20.95
N PHE A 230 -18.01 8.14 21.54
CA PHE A 230 -17.95 6.83 20.86
C PHE A 230 -18.84 6.71 19.62
N ASN A 231 -19.94 7.46 19.56
CA ASN A 231 -20.92 7.37 18.46
C ASN A 231 -20.65 8.39 17.34
N GLU A 232 -19.59 9.20 17.46
CA GLU A 232 -19.22 10.14 16.41
C GLU A 232 -18.65 9.40 15.19
N LYS A 233 -18.80 9.98 14.00
CA LYS A 233 -18.28 9.40 12.75
C LYS A 233 -16.80 9.74 12.55
N GLY A 234 -16.15 9.00 11.65
CA GLY A 234 -14.76 9.20 11.26
C GLY A 234 -13.77 9.12 12.43
N TRP A 235 -12.68 9.87 12.32
CA TRP A 235 -11.59 9.81 13.31
C TRP A 235 -11.97 10.21 14.73
N ARG A 236 -12.98 11.05 14.92
CA ARG A 236 -13.44 11.43 16.26
C ARG A 236 -14.02 10.23 17.02
N GLY A 237 -14.83 9.41 16.36
CA GLY A 237 -15.33 8.15 16.92
C GLY A 237 -14.25 7.09 17.11
N ARG A 238 -13.41 6.88 16.09
CA ARG A 238 -12.31 5.90 16.15
C ARG A 238 -11.33 6.22 17.28
N PHE A 239 -10.92 7.48 17.40
CA PHE A 239 -10.06 7.94 18.48
C PHE A 239 -10.72 7.78 19.85
N SER A 240 -12.01 8.16 20.01
CA SER A 240 -12.74 7.95 21.26
C SER A 240 -12.76 6.48 21.67
N THR A 241 -12.95 5.58 20.71
CA THR A 241 -12.98 4.13 20.96
C THR A 241 -11.61 3.62 21.40
N TYR A 242 -10.55 4.04 20.71
CA TYR A 242 -9.16 3.71 21.06
C TYR A 242 -8.77 4.20 22.46
N ILE A 243 -8.92 5.51 22.70
CA ILE A 243 -8.35 6.13 23.90
C ILE A 243 -9.09 5.71 25.16
N PHE A 244 -10.41 5.53 25.10
CA PHE A 244 -11.19 5.18 26.27
C PHE A 244 -11.39 3.66 26.43
N GLY A 245 -11.46 2.92 25.32
CA GLY A 245 -11.77 1.48 25.26
C GLY A 245 -13.20 1.10 25.72
N SER A 246 -13.76 1.81 26.69
CA SER A 246 -15.11 1.58 27.24
C SER A 246 -15.69 2.85 27.86
N LYS A 247 -17.02 2.94 27.92
CA LYS A 247 -17.72 4.12 28.45
C LYS A 247 -17.39 4.41 29.93
N SER A 248 -17.10 3.39 30.73
CA SER A 248 -16.77 3.53 32.15
C SER A 248 -15.40 4.17 32.42
N LYS A 249 -14.42 3.95 31.54
CA LYS A 249 -13.07 4.53 31.66
C LYS A 249 -13.00 6.00 31.24
N ARG A 250 -13.99 6.48 30.47
CA ARG A 250 -14.02 7.85 29.90
C ARG A 250 -13.81 8.98 30.92
N PRO A 251 -14.53 9.04 32.06
CA PRO A 251 -14.39 10.16 33.00
C PRO A 251 -12.98 10.30 33.58
N LYS A 252 -12.34 9.17 33.88
CA LYS A 252 -10.97 9.11 34.44
C LYS A 252 -9.96 9.66 33.42
N ILE A 253 -9.98 9.13 32.20
CA ILE A 253 -9.04 9.50 31.14
C ILE A 253 -9.24 10.95 30.70
N LEU A 254 -10.49 11.42 30.60
CA LEU A 254 -10.77 12.84 30.33
C LEU A 254 -10.18 13.75 31.41
N THR A 255 -10.25 13.35 32.68
CA THR A 255 -9.69 14.17 33.77
C THR A 255 -8.18 14.28 33.63
N GLU A 256 -7.51 13.17 33.29
CA GLU A 256 -6.06 13.13 33.06
C GLU A 256 -5.63 13.97 31.85
N ILE A 257 -6.32 13.84 30.71
CA ILE A 257 -6.02 14.62 29.50
C ILE A 257 -6.13 16.13 29.79
N PHE A 258 -7.20 16.56 30.45
CA PHE A 258 -7.42 17.98 30.74
C PHE A 258 -6.47 18.52 31.81
N ALA A 259 -6.00 17.68 32.75
CA ALA A 259 -5.01 18.08 33.74
C ALA A 259 -3.62 18.30 33.11
N ASN A 260 -3.24 17.47 32.14
CA ASN A 260 -1.93 17.55 31.48
C ASN A 260 -1.89 18.53 30.29
N GLY A 261 -3.05 18.94 29.76
CA GLY A 261 -3.19 20.04 28.81
C GLY A 261 -2.74 19.72 27.38
N TYR A 262 -2.51 20.77 26.60
CA TYR A 262 -2.40 20.73 25.13
C TYR A 262 -1.24 19.87 24.61
N SER A 263 -0.02 20.08 25.13
CA SER A 263 1.18 19.38 24.64
C SER A 263 1.13 17.87 24.91
N PHE A 264 0.62 17.49 26.08
CA PHE A 264 0.36 16.08 26.40
C PHE A 264 -0.67 15.46 25.44
N PHE A 265 -1.74 16.19 25.15
CA PHE A 265 -2.77 15.68 24.25
C PHE A 265 -2.28 15.57 22.80
N GLN A 266 -1.41 16.47 22.33
CA GLN A 266 -0.74 16.30 21.03
C GLN A 266 0.00 14.96 20.97
N LYS A 267 0.81 14.63 21.99
CA LYS A 267 1.51 13.33 22.06
C LYS A 267 0.55 12.14 22.09
N THR A 268 -0.62 12.31 22.71
CA THR A 268 -1.67 11.28 22.73
C THR A 268 -2.27 11.07 21.34
N LEU A 269 -2.45 12.13 20.57
CA LEU A 269 -2.90 12.05 19.17
C LEU A 269 -1.82 11.40 18.29
N ASP A 270 -0.55 11.74 18.50
CA ASP A 270 0.56 11.16 17.75
C ASP A 270 0.68 9.64 18.02
N ASP A 271 0.56 9.19 19.28
CA ASP A 271 0.49 7.77 19.64
C ASP A 271 -0.74 7.08 19.00
N ALA A 272 -1.90 7.74 19.03
CA ALA A 272 -3.08 7.20 18.38
C ALA A 272 -2.87 7.04 16.86
N ALA A 273 -2.24 8.01 16.18
CA ALA A 273 -1.90 7.90 14.76
C ALA A 273 -1.01 6.69 14.47
N GLU A 274 -0.08 6.36 15.37
CA GLU A 274 0.75 5.17 15.25
C GLU A 274 -0.06 3.86 15.34
N ASN A 275 -1.13 3.83 16.13
CA ASN A 275 -1.86 2.60 16.44
C ASN A 275 -3.15 2.39 15.61
N ILE A 276 -3.93 3.45 15.39
CA ILE A 276 -5.23 3.38 14.70
C ILE A 276 -5.21 3.92 13.28
N GLY A 277 -4.21 4.74 12.92
CA GLY A 277 -4.00 5.17 11.53
C GLY A 277 -3.72 3.96 10.63
N VAL A 278 -4.26 3.97 9.41
CA VAL A 278 -4.10 2.87 8.45
C VAL A 278 -2.69 2.90 7.89
N LYS A 279 -1.97 1.77 7.93
CA LYS A 279 -0.59 1.70 7.41
C LYS A 279 -0.57 1.39 5.91
N ILE A 280 -0.53 2.45 5.09
CA ILE A 280 -0.37 2.41 3.63
C ILE A 280 0.96 3.05 3.19
N ASP A 281 1.49 2.73 2.00
CA ASP A 281 2.55 3.51 1.35
C ASP A 281 1.96 4.78 0.71
N PRO A 282 2.30 5.99 1.23
CA PRO A 282 1.76 7.23 0.71
C PRO A 282 2.15 7.52 -0.73
N ASN A 283 3.37 7.14 -1.10
CA ASN A 283 3.91 7.46 -2.42
C ASN A 283 3.18 6.69 -3.52
N VAL A 284 2.67 5.50 -3.23
CA VAL A 284 1.83 4.74 -4.16
C VAL A 284 0.51 5.47 -4.40
N THR A 285 -0.12 5.96 -3.33
CA THR A 285 -1.44 6.59 -3.39
C THR A 285 -1.39 7.94 -4.09
N VAL A 286 -0.35 8.73 -3.83
CA VAL A 286 -0.12 10.08 -4.39
C VAL A 286 0.23 10.05 -5.88
N ASP A 287 0.90 9.00 -6.35
CA ASP A 287 1.38 8.89 -7.73
C ASP A 287 0.24 8.57 -8.72
N ILE A 288 -0.19 9.57 -9.48
CA ILE A 288 -1.21 9.45 -10.53
C ILE A 288 -0.72 8.77 -11.81
N HIS A 289 0.57 8.44 -11.88
CA HIS A 289 1.21 7.77 -13.01
C HIS A 289 1.84 6.43 -12.61
N ARG A 290 1.42 5.90 -11.46
CA ARG A 290 1.98 4.67 -10.89
C ARG A 290 1.76 3.50 -11.83
N ILE A 291 2.83 2.75 -12.08
CA ILE A 291 2.77 1.42 -12.68
C ILE A 291 2.66 0.40 -11.57
N PHE A 292 1.54 -0.30 -11.50
CA PHE A 292 1.15 -1.15 -10.38
C PHE A 292 0.95 -2.59 -10.86
N ARG A 293 1.24 -3.59 -10.00
CA ARG A 293 1.25 -5.00 -10.43
C ARG A 293 -0.12 -5.39 -10.98
N LEU A 294 -0.15 -6.00 -12.15
CA LEU A 294 -1.39 -6.47 -12.75
C LEU A 294 -1.98 -7.62 -11.92
N PRO A 295 -3.23 -7.53 -11.45
CA PRO A 295 -3.87 -8.61 -10.71
C PRO A 295 -3.84 -9.96 -11.44
N GLY A 296 -3.59 -11.03 -10.69
CA GLY A 296 -3.50 -12.40 -11.21
C GLY A 296 -2.13 -12.77 -11.82
N SER A 297 -1.26 -11.79 -12.10
CA SER A 297 0.12 -12.04 -12.54
C SER A 297 1.02 -12.58 -11.41
N ILE A 298 2.13 -13.21 -11.78
CA ILE A 298 3.09 -13.77 -10.83
C ILE A 298 4.02 -12.67 -10.31
N ASN A 299 4.55 -12.84 -9.09
CA ASN A 299 5.57 -11.97 -8.52
C ASN A 299 6.92 -12.69 -8.51
N SER A 300 7.92 -12.16 -9.19
CA SER A 300 9.24 -12.80 -9.32
C SER A 300 9.99 -13.02 -8.00
N LYS A 301 9.59 -12.32 -6.93
CA LYS A 301 10.23 -12.44 -5.61
C LYS A 301 9.77 -13.66 -4.82
N SER A 302 8.64 -14.26 -5.17
CA SER A 302 7.94 -15.26 -4.37
C SER A 302 7.34 -16.41 -5.19
N GLY A 303 7.18 -16.24 -6.50
CA GLY A 303 6.48 -17.18 -7.37
C GLY A 303 4.97 -17.02 -7.28
#